data_AF-A0A1I6J1Q0-F1
#
_entry.id   AF-A0A1I6J1Q0-F1
#
_cell.length_a   1.000
_cell.length_b   1.000
_cell.length_c   1.000
_cell.angle_alpha   90.00
_cell.angle_beta   90.00
_cell.angle_gamma   90.00
#
_symmetry.space_group_name_H-M   'P 1'
#
loop_
_entity.id
_entity.type
_entity.pdbx_description
1 polymer ?
#
loop_
_entity_poly.entity_id
_entity_poly.type
_entity_poly.pdbx_seq_one_letter_code
_entity_poly.pdbx_strand_id
1 'polypeptide(L)'
;MSVETAVYAAGAVCWRIIDGRMHVLLIHRTVHGDVTIPKGKVDPGETLPQTAVREIREETGLEIALGVPLGISRYAMPSGREKVVHYWAGEVSDHALQNSTFKPNGEVAALEWVTIKRARGYLTYAPDVEILDNFAALVDQGVTSTFALLLVRHGKALARSSWKGEDTARPLVARGVAQAAALVDTLSAWRPERIVSSPAIRCVTTVRPLSAATSVKVKLKPAISEDAWAAGDGDIRRVIGKRIRSGRSAVICSHGPVLPEIIREISLATATPLGSYVTDAAELEPGGFSVVHVSKTNSGSGVIAIETHAPRV
;
A
#
# COMPACT_ATOMS: atom_id res chain seq x y z
N MET A 1 -34.52 -5.03 -10.32
CA MET A 1 -33.71 -3.84 -10.03
C MET A 1 -32.28 -4.18 -10.41
N SER A 2 -31.78 -3.66 -11.52
CA SER A 2 -30.41 -3.89 -11.97
C SER A 2 -29.46 -3.33 -10.93
N VAL A 3 -28.53 -4.15 -10.45
CA VAL A 3 -27.43 -3.69 -9.59
C VAL A 3 -26.56 -2.80 -10.46
N GLU A 4 -26.79 -1.48 -10.43
CA GLU A 4 -25.89 -0.53 -11.06
C GLU A 4 -24.53 -0.63 -10.37
N THR A 5 -23.56 -1.21 -11.06
CA THR A 5 -22.20 -1.36 -10.56
C THR A 5 -21.59 0.02 -10.33
N ALA A 6 -21.19 0.28 -9.08
CA ALA A 6 -20.46 1.50 -8.72
C ALA A 6 -19.23 1.69 -9.62
N VAL A 7 -18.91 2.94 -9.92
CA VAL A 7 -17.66 3.31 -10.62
C VAL A 7 -16.58 3.52 -9.57
N TYR A 8 -15.55 2.70 -9.62
CA TYR A 8 -14.39 2.85 -8.75
C TYR A 8 -13.34 3.80 -9.35
N ALA A 9 -12.65 4.50 -8.46
CA ALA A 9 -11.51 5.35 -8.77
C ALA A 9 -10.53 5.38 -7.60
N ALA A 10 -9.32 5.84 -7.87
CA ALA A 10 -8.30 6.00 -6.87
C ALA A 10 -7.42 7.21 -7.17
N GLY A 11 -6.86 7.80 -6.12
CA GLY A 11 -5.98 8.96 -6.21
C GLY A 11 -5.11 9.13 -4.98
N ALA A 12 -4.40 10.25 -4.90
CA ALA A 12 -3.56 10.53 -3.74
C ALA A 12 -3.43 12.03 -3.44
N VAL A 13 -3.42 12.36 -2.14
CA VAL A 13 -2.96 13.67 -1.67
C VAL A 13 -1.44 13.66 -1.72
N CYS A 14 -0.89 14.13 -2.85
CA CYS A 14 0.54 14.28 -3.01
C CYS A 14 1.02 15.49 -2.20
N TRP A 15 2.05 15.32 -1.38
CA TRP A 15 2.52 16.35 -0.45
C TRP A 15 4.04 16.47 -0.43
N ARG A 16 4.52 17.66 -0.05
CA ARG A 16 5.94 17.94 0.19
C ARG A 16 6.12 19.11 1.15
N ILE A 17 7.33 19.28 1.69
CA ILE A 17 7.70 20.46 2.49
C ILE A 17 8.33 21.51 1.58
N ILE A 18 7.84 22.75 1.64
CA ILE A 18 8.41 23.92 0.96
C ILE A 18 8.57 25.01 2.01
N ASP A 19 9.79 25.53 2.17
CA ASP A 19 10.14 26.56 3.16
C ASP A 19 9.62 26.25 4.57
N GLY A 20 9.80 24.98 4.99
CA GLY A 20 9.38 24.48 6.30
C GLY A 20 7.86 24.30 6.46
N ARG A 21 7.06 24.43 5.40
CA ARG A 21 5.60 24.31 5.45
C ARG A 21 5.07 23.16 4.60
N MET A 22 4.05 22.49 5.12
CA MET A 22 3.33 21.43 4.41
C MET A 22 2.55 21.99 3.22
N HIS A 23 2.84 21.46 2.04
CA HIS A 23 2.12 21.76 0.80
C HIS A 23 1.54 20.48 0.21
N VAL A 24 0.35 20.60 -0.38
CA VAL A 24 -0.32 19.56 -1.15
C VAL A 24 -0.46 19.97 -2.61
N LEU A 25 -0.49 18.99 -3.49
CA LEU A 25 -0.67 19.18 -4.92
C LEU A 25 -2.15 19.16 -5.28
N LEU A 26 -2.58 20.19 -6.01
CA LEU A 26 -3.88 20.25 -6.68
C LEU A 26 -3.68 20.25 -8.19
N ILE A 27 -4.68 19.69 -8.89
CA ILE A 27 -4.77 19.76 -10.35
C ILE A 27 -5.91 20.69 -10.77
N HIS A 28 -5.66 21.49 -11.79
CA HIS A 28 -6.66 22.32 -12.46
C HIS A 28 -7.08 21.62 -13.75
N ARG A 29 -8.35 21.18 -13.86
CA ARG A 29 -8.78 20.36 -15.00
C ARG A 29 -9.38 21.21 -16.11
N THR A 30 -8.86 21.05 -17.33
CA THR A 30 -9.19 21.88 -18.49
C THR A 30 -10.66 21.77 -18.90
N VAL A 31 -11.20 20.54 -18.92
CA VAL A 31 -12.56 20.26 -19.41
C VAL A 31 -13.65 20.77 -18.47
N HIS A 32 -13.42 20.65 -17.16
CA HIS A 32 -14.44 20.96 -16.16
C HIS A 32 -14.26 22.35 -15.53
N GLY A 33 -13.07 22.95 -15.65
CA GLY A 33 -12.74 24.20 -14.97
C GLY A 33 -12.72 24.07 -13.44
N ASP A 34 -12.56 22.85 -12.93
CA ASP A 34 -12.54 22.54 -11.50
C ASP A 34 -11.11 22.33 -10.98
N VAL A 35 -10.98 22.41 -9.66
CA VAL A 35 -9.74 22.15 -8.93
C VAL A 35 -9.97 20.97 -7.99
N THR A 36 -9.20 19.91 -8.17
CA THR A 36 -9.39 18.65 -7.43
C THR A 36 -8.08 18.05 -6.94
N ILE A 37 -8.18 17.07 -6.05
CA ILE A 37 -7.07 16.13 -5.77
C ILE A 37 -6.92 15.23 -7.00
N PRO A 38 -5.69 14.91 -7.47
CA PRO A 38 -5.48 14.02 -8.60
C PRO A 38 -6.00 12.60 -8.33
N LYS A 39 -6.76 12.07 -9.29
CA LYS A 39 -7.52 10.81 -9.20
C LYS A 39 -8.17 10.45 -10.54
N GLY A 40 -8.22 9.17 -10.85
CA GLY A 40 -8.95 8.68 -12.02
C GLY A 40 -9.53 7.28 -11.85
N LYS A 41 -10.08 6.74 -12.95
CA LYS A 41 -10.94 5.55 -12.92
C LYS A 41 -10.08 4.29 -12.84
N VAL A 42 -10.59 3.28 -12.14
CA VAL A 42 -9.99 1.94 -12.15
C VAL A 42 -10.18 1.32 -13.54
N ASP A 43 -9.09 0.92 -14.17
CA ASP A 43 -9.11 0.19 -15.44
C ASP A 43 -9.44 -1.30 -15.22
N PRO A 44 -9.97 -1.99 -16.24
CA PRO A 44 -10.26 -3.42 -16.14
C PRO A 44 -9.06 -4.24 -15.65
N GLY A 45 -9.21 -4.91 -14.51
CA GLY A 45 -8.18 -5.75 -13.90
C GLY A 45 -7.29 -5.03 -12.87
N GLU A 46 -7.27 -3.69 -12.82
CA GLU A 46 -6.44 -2.94 -11.89
C GLU A 46 -6.93 -3.01 -10.45
N THR A 47 -5.99 -2.95 -9.50
CA THR A 47 -6.30 -2.67 -8.09
C THR A 47 -6.38 -1.18 -7.82
N LEU A 48 -7.09 -0.78 -6.76
CA LEU A 48 -7.16 0.62 -6.36
C LEU A 48 -5.76 1.23 -6.08
N PRO A 49 -4.83 0.55 -5.38
CA PRO A 49 -3.47 1.07 -5.20
C PRO A 49 -2.71 1.25 -6.54
N GLN A 50 -2.86 0.30 -7.47
CA GLN A 50 -2.27 0.39 -8.81
C GLN A 50 -2.83 1.58 -9.59
N THR A 51 -4.16 1.73 -9.59
CA THR A 51 -4.84 2.88 -10.20
C THR A 51 -4.36 4.18 -9.60
N ALA A 52 -4.24 4.30 -8.27
CA ALA A 52 -3.77 5.53 -7.63
C ALA A 52 -2.39 5.95 -8.16
N VAL A 53 -1.41 5.05 -8.18
CA VAL A 53 -0.06 5.39 -8.65
C VAL A 53 0.00 5.67 -10.15
N ARG A 54 -0.79 4.97 -10.97
CA ARG A 54 -0.91 5.23 -12.41
C ARG A 54 -1.48 6.61 -12.66
N GLU A 55 -2.62 6.93 -12.04
CA GLU A 55 -3.32 8.20 -12.23
C GLU A 55 -2.46 9.39 -11.76
N ILE A 56 -1.78 9.27 -10.62
CA ILE A 56 -0.81 10.31 -10.21
C ILE A 56 0.28 10.51 -11.28
N ARG A 57 0.83 9.43 -11.84
CA ARG A 57 1.84 9.53 -12.88
C ARG A 57 1.28 10.16 -14.16
N GLU A 58 0.07 9.81 -14.57
CA GLU A 58 -0.57 10.31 -15.79
C GLU A 58 -0.95 11.79 -15.68
N GLU A 59 -1.60 12.18 -14.58
CA GLU A 59 -2.09 13.55 -14.37
C GLU A 59 -0.98 14.53 -13.95
N THR A 60 0.08 14.05 -13.30
CA THR A 60 1.07 14.93 -12.65
C THR A 60 2.51 14.65 -13.03
N GLY A 61 2.76 13.60 -13.82
CA GLY A 61 4.11 13.14 -14.14
C GLY A 61 4.93 12.68 -12.94
N LEU A 62 4.36 12.63 -11.73
CA LEU A 62 5.07 12.31 -10.50
C LEU A 62 5.08 10.81 -10.23
N GLU A 63 6.22 10.36 -9.76
CA GLU A 63 6.42 9.01 -9.29
C GLU A 63 6.41 8.95 -7.76
N ILE A 64 5.37 8.34 -7.18
CA ILE A 64 5.17 8.27 -5.73
C ILE A 64 5.19 6.85 -5.20
N ALA A 65 5.42 6.72 -3.89
CA ALA A 65 5.01 5.55 -3.11
C ALA A 65 3.76 5.93 -2.32
N LEU A 66 2.78 5.03 -2.24
CA LEU A 66 1.62 5.24 -1.39
C LEU A 66 2.02 5.19 0.10
N GLY A 67 1.47 6.12 0.87
CA GLY A 67 1.52 6.16 2.32
C GLY A 67 0.18 5.78 2.93
N VAL A 68 -0.18 6.43 4.04
CA VAL A 68 -1.40 6.16 4.82
C VAL A 68 -2.67 6.34 3.96
N PRO A 69 -3.67 5.44 4.03
CA PRO A 69 -4.98 5.66 3.42
C PRO A 69 -5.70 6.84 4.07
N LEU A 70 -6.30 7.72 3.25
CA LEU A 70 -6.95 8.97 3.68
C LEU A 70 -8.47 8.92 3.66
N GLY A 71 -9.05 7.75 3.32
CA GLY A 71 -10.49 7.54 3.30
C GLY A 71 -11.07 7.41 1.90
N ILE A 72 -12.40 7.47 1.84
CA ILE A 72 -13.18 7.18 0.64
C ILE A 72 -14.20 8.31 0.43
N SER A 73 -14.20 8.88 -0.77
CA SER A 73 -15.24 9.80 -1.23
C SER A 73 -16.34 9.02 -1.98
N ARG A 74 -17.61 9.32 -1.69
CA ARG A 74 -18.78 8.70 -2.31
C ARG A 74 -19.77 9.75 -2.78
N TYR A 75 -20.16 9.70 -4.05
CA TYR A 75 -21.17 10.60 -4.59
C TYR A 75 -21.90 9.98 -5.79
N ALA A 76 -23.15 10.42 -6.00
CA ALA A 76 -23.93 10.00 -7.17
C ALA A 76 -23.44 10.73 -8.42
N MET A 77 -23.24 10.00 -9.51
CA MET A 77 -22.96 10.60 -10.82
C MET A 77 -24.27 10.98 -11.53
N PRO A 78 -24.24 11.90 -12.53
CA PRO A 78 -25.40 12.21 -13.35
C PRO A 78 -26.04 11.00 -14.03
N SER A 79 -25.28 9.92 -14.22
CA SER A 79 -25.76 8.65 -14.77
C SER A 79 -26.52 7.77 -13.77
N GLY A 80 -26.85 8.23 -12.56
CA GLY A 80 -27.49 7.45 -11.49
C GLY A 80 -26.54 6.57 -10.67
N ARG A 81 -25.47 6.08 -11.29
CA ARG A 81 -24.44 5.24 -10.66
C ARG A 81 -23.69 5.96 -9.53
N GLU A 82 -23.36 5.22 -8.47
CA GLU A 82 -22.45 5.68 -7.41
C GLU A 82 -21.00 5.74 -7.92
N LYS A 83 -20.28 6.81 -7.58
CA LYS A 83 -18.83 6.94 -7.74
C LYS A 83 -18.18 6.76 -6.37
N VAL A 84 -17.18 5.87 -6.29
CA VAL A 84 -16.43 5.56 -5.08
C VAL A 84 -14.95 5.79 -5.35
N VAL A 85 -14.32 6.73 -4.64
CA VAL A 85 -12.91 7.10 -4.83
C VAL A 85 -12.11 6.85 -3.56
N HIS A 86 -11.04 6.06 -3.67
CA HIS A 86 -10.12 5.80 -2.57
C HIS A 86 -8.88 6.70 -2.66
N TYR A 87 -8.44 7.24 -1.52
CA TYR A 87 -7.28 8.13 -1.47
C TYR A 87 -6.20 7.64 -0.51
N TRP A 88 -4.96 7.91 -0.87
CA TRP A 88 -3.77 7.71 -0.03
C TRP A 88 -2.96 9.00 0.08
N ALA A 89 -2.13 9.11 1.10
CA ALA A 89 -1.06 10.10 1.13
C ALA A 89 0.06 9.70 0.16
N GLY A 90 0.68 10.66 -0.52
CA GLY A 90 1.85 10.42 -1.38
C GLY A 90 2.95 11.43 -1.10
N GLU A 91 4.02 11.02 -0.41
CA GLU A 91 5.17 11.90 -0.18
C GLU A 91 5.98 12.06 -1.47
N VAL A 92 6.15 13.30 -1.93
CA VAL A 92 6.86 13.61 -3.16
C VAL A 92 8.29 14.05 -2.84
N SER A 93 9.25 13.18 -3.16
CA SER A 93 10.68 13.49 -3.02
C SER A 93 11.16 14.51 -4.05
N ASP A 94 12.26 15.21 -3.75
CA ASP A 94 12.90 16.13 -4.69
C ASP A 94 13.31 15.42 -6.00
N HIS A 95 13.77 14.17 -5.90
CA HIS A 95 14.08 13.36 -7.08
C HIS A 95 12.84 13.09 -7.96
N ALA A 96 11.69 12.80 -7.34
CA ALA A 96 10.44 12.62 -8.09
C ALA A 96 9.98 13.92 -8.77
N LEU A 97 10.18 15.06 -8.10
CA LEU A 97 9.87 16.37 -8.68
C LEU A 97 10.78 16.72 -9.86
N GLN A 98 12.09 16.52 -9.72
CA GLN A 98 13.08 16.79 -10.78
C GLN A 98 12.85 15.93 -12.02
N ASN A 99 12.37 14.70 -11.84
CA ASN A 99 12.06 13.78 -12.93
C ASN A 99 10.59 13.83 -13.37
N SER A 100 9.79 14.77 -12.86
CA SER A 100 8.39 14.91 -13.28
C SER A 100 8.31 15.16 -14.78
N THR A 101 7.48 14.38 -15.47
CA THR A 101 7.28 14.49 -16.91
C THR A 101 6.02 15.29 -17.27
N PHE A 102 5.41 15.99 -16.31
CA PHE A 102 4.15 16.69 -16.54
C PHE A 102 4.25 17.69 -17.67
N LYS A 103 3.23 17.67 -18.54
CA LYS A 103 2.96 18.71 -19.53
C LYS A 103 1.46 18.97 -19.51
N PRO A 104 1.02 20.23 -19.45
CA PRO A 104 -0.38 20.58 -19.62
C PRO A 104 -0.98 19.90 -20.85
N ASN A 105 -2.16 19.33 -20.69
CA ASN A 105 -2.83 18.57 -21.73
C ASN A 105 -4.35 18.86 -21.72
N GLY A 106 -5.09 18.14 -22.56
CA GLY A 106 -6.55 18.32 -22.69
C GLY A 106 -7.32 18.00 -21.41
N GLU A 107 -6.73 17.30 -20.45
CA GLU A 107 -7.35 16.91 -19.19
C GLU A 107 -6.91 17.80 -18.02
N VAL A 108 -5.60 18.00 -17.85
CA VAL A 108 -5.00 18.80 -16.77
C VAL A 108 -4.30 20.02 -17.33
N ALA A 109 -4.78 21.20 -16.98
CA ALA A 109 -4.25 22.49 -17.42
C ALA A 109 -3.02 22.90 -16.60
N ALA A 110 -3.03 22.66 -15.29
CA ALA A 110 -1.97 23.11 -14.40
C ALA A 110 -1.89 22.27 -13.11
N LEU A 111 -0.68 22.27 -12.55
CA LEU A 111 -0.35 21.75 -11.23
C LEU A 111 -0.10 22.92 -10.27
N GLU A 112 -0.66 22.88 -9.07
CA GLU A 112 -0.40 23.90 -8.05
C GLU A 112 -0.06 23.27 -6.70
N TRP A 113 1.09 23.64 -6.14
CA TRP A 113 1.47 23.32 -4.78
C TRP A 113 0.98 24.41 -3.84
N VAL A 114 0.08 24.06 -2.93
CA VAL A 114 -0.54 25.02 -2.01
C VAL A 114 -0.50 24.52 -0.57
N THR A 115 -0.54 25.45 0.39
CA THR A 115 -0.70 25.07 1.80
C THR A 115 -2.06 24.42 2.02
N ILE A 116 -2.19 23.60 3.07
CA ILE A 116 -3.47 22.95 3.45
C ILE A 116 -4.60 24.00 3.59
N LYS A 117 -4.30 25.15 4.21
CA LYS A 117 -5.26 26.24 4.37
C LYS A 117 -5.77 26.76 3.01
N ARG A 118 -4.88 26.94 2.03
CA ARG A 118 -5.27 27.38 0.68
C ARG A 118 -6.01 26.28 -0.07
N ALA A 119 -5.57 25.03 0.04
CA ALA A 119 -6.22 23.89 -0.60
C ALA A 119 -7.70 23.78 -0.22
N ARG A 120 -8.04 23.95 1.07
CA ARG A 120 -9.44 23.98 1.53
C ARG A 120 -10.31 25.01 0.81
N GLY A 121 -9.74 26.16 0.45
CA GLY A 121 -10.46 27.22 -0.25
C GLY A 121 -10.48 27.06 -1.77
N TYR A 122 -9.61 26.20 -2.33
CA TYR A 122 -9.48 26.02 -3.78
C TYR A 122 -10.23 24.80 -4.29
N LEU A 123 -10.28 23.73 -3.49
CA LEU A 123 -10.99 22.50 -3.86
C LEU A 123 -12.46 22.80 -4.18
N THR A 124 -12.88 22.39 -5.37
CA THR A 124 -14.23 22.68 -5.87
C THR A 124 -15.29 21.80 -5.19
N TYR A 125 -14.93 20.61 -4.72
CA TYR A 125 -15.85 19.62 -4.20
C TYR A 125 -15.64 19.37 -2.71
N ALA A 126 -16.73 19.43 -1.93
CA ALA A 126 -16.71 19.17 -0.50
C ALA A 126 -16.12 17.79 -0.11
N PRO A 127 -16.39 16.68 -0.84
CA PRO A 127 -15.77 15.40 -0.53
C PRO A 127 -14.24 15.40 -0.66
N ASP A 128 -13.65 16.21 -1.56
CA ASP A 128 -12.19 16.33 -1.63
C ASP A 128 -11.64 17.09 -0.41
N VAL A 129 -12.41 18.03 0.15
CA VAL A 129 -12.05 18.76 1.38
C VAL A 129 -12.03 17.81 2.59
N GLU A 130 -12.96 16.87 2.68
CA GLU A 130 -12.95 15.85 3.74
C GLU A 130 -11.69 14.97 3.69
N ILE A 131 -11.25 14.57 2.49
CA ILE A 131 -10.00 13.83 2.29
C ILE A 131 -8.78 14.69 2.70
N LEU A 132 -8.79 15.98 2.34
CA LEU A 132 -7.74 16.91 2.75
C LEU A 132 -7.70 17.09 4.28
N ASP A 133 -8.85 17.11 4.95
CA ASP A 133 -8.94 17.24 6.40
C ASP A 133 -8.43 16.00 7.13
N ASN A 134 -8.70 14.80 6.59
CA ASN A 134 -8.09 13.57 7.09
C ASN A 134 -6.55 13.62 6.98
N PHE A 135 -6.02 14.15 5.87
CA PHE A 135 -4.58 14.37 5.74
C PHE A 135 -4.06 15.41 6.74
N ALA A 136 -4.77 16.52 6.93
CA ALA A 136 -4.39 17.56 7.88
C ALA A 136 -4.32 17.03 9.32
N ALA A 137 -5.24 16.15 9.72
CA ALA A 137 -5.19 15.49 11.03
C ALA A 137 -3.91 14.66 11.22
N LEU A 138 -3.42 13.98 10.18
CA LEU A 138 -2.13 13.27 10.23
C LEU A 138 -0.93 14.23 10.35
N VAL A 139 -1.01 15.40 9.70
CA VAL A 139 0.00 16.45 9.78
C VAL A 139 0.09 17.00 11.21
N ASP A 140 -1.06 17.30 11.83
CA ASP A 140 -1.13 17.82 13.20
C ASP A 140 -0.60 16.81 14.23
N GLN A 141 -0.72 15.52 13.94
CA GLN A 141 -0.15 14.43 14.75
C GLN A 141 1.34 14.17 14.46
N GLY A 142 1.91 14.76 13.40
CA GLY A 142 3.32 14.57 13.02
C GLY A 142 3.63 13.21 12.39
N VAL A 143 2.65 12.53 11.77
CA VAL A 143 2.76 11.14 11.28
C VAL A 143 2.67 10.98 9.77
N THR A 144 2.96 12.03 8.99
CA THR A 144 2.77 12.03 7.53
C THR A 144 3.81 11.22 6.77
N SER A 145 5.08 11.27 7.18
CA SER A 145 6.15 10.51 6.53
C SER A 145 6.17 9.09 7.10
N THR A 146 5.65 8.13 6.33
CA THR A 146 5.53 6.73 6.74
C THR A 146 6.30 5.78 5.81
N PHE A 147 6.54 4.57 6.30
CA PHE A 147 6.99 3.44 5.50
C PHE A 147 6.04 2.25 5.72
N ALA A 148 5.98 1.36 4.75
CA ALA A 148 5.01 0.26 4.71
C ALA A 148 5.68 -1.09 4.95
N LEU A 149 5.17 -1.87 5.91
CA LEU A 149 5.48 -3.30 6.03
C LEU A 149 4.34 -4.10 5.40
N LEU A 150 4.61 -4.71 4.24
CA LEU A 150 3.64 -5.49 3.47
C LEU A 150 3.75 -6.96 3.88
N LEU A 151 2.83 -7.43 4.70
CA LEU A 151 2.75 -8.81 5.17
C LEU A 151 2.02 -9.66 4.14
N VAL A 152 2.72 -10.59 3.51
CA VAL A 152 2.18 -11.40 2.40
C VAL A 152 2.08 -12.86 2.83
N ARG A 153 0.89 -13.45 2.76
CA ARG A 153 0.76 -14.91 2.82
C ARG A 153 1.15 -15.49 1.48
N HIS A 154 1.98 -16.54 1.48
CA HIS A 154 2.31 -17.25 0.24
C HIS A 154 1.05 -17.62 -0.56
N GLY A 155 1.17 -17.69 -1.90
CA GLY A 155 0.08 -18.11 -2.78
C GLY A 155 -0.39 -19.54 -2.49
N LYS A 156 -1.51 -19.95 -3.11
CA LYS A 156 -2.04 -21.31 -2.94
C LYS A 156 -0.99 -22.36 -3.30
N ALA A 157 -0.66 -23.22 -2.35
CA ALA A 157 0.27 -24.33 -2.51
C ALA A 157 -0.47 -25.67 -2.60
N LEU A 158 0.24 -26.72 -3.05
CA LEU A 158 -0.29 -28.09 -3.02
C LEU A 158 -0.78 -28.45 -1.61
N ALA A 159 -1.81 -29.28 -1.51
CA ALA A 159 -2.24 -29.79 -0.21
C ALA A 159 -1.12 -30.62 0.42
N ARG A 160 -0.96 -30.53 1.75
CA ARG A 160 0.04 -31.33 2.48
C ARG A 160 -0.13 -32.83 2.24
N SER A 161 -1.37 -33.31 2.24
CA SER A 161 -1.71 -34.72 1.99
C SER A 161 -1.34 -35.21 0.60
N SER A 162 -1.19 -34.31 -0.38
CA SER A 162 -0.85 -34.64 -1.77
C SER A 162 0.64 -34.46 -2.08
N TRP A 163 1.46 -34.03 -1.10
CA TRP A 163 2.89 -33.80 -1.27
C TRP A 163 3.70 -34.85 -0.51
N LYS A 164 4.61 -35.53 -1.20
CA LYS A 164 5.41 -36.63 -0.63
C LYS A 164 6.82 -36.23 -0.20
N GLY A 165 7.26 -35.01 -0.52
CA GLY A 165 8.58 -34.49 -0.13
C GLY A 165 8.53 -33.70 1.17
N GLU A 166 9.65 -33.06 1.52
CA GLU A 166 9.70 -32.12 2.64
C GLU A 166 8.72 -30.96 2.45
N ASP A 167 8.01 -30.53 3.50
CA ASP A 167 7.01 -29.45 3.39
C ASP A 167 7.65 -28.14 2.93
N THR A 168 8.91 -27.88 3.29
CA THR A 168 9.70 -26.72 2.82
C THR A 168 9.81 -26.66 1.30
N ALA A 169 9.88 -27.82 0.62
CA ALA A 169 9.97 -27.94 -0.82
C ALA A 169 8.61 -27.88 -1.53
N ARG A 170 7.50 -27.84 -0.79
CA ARG A 170 6.14 -27.88 -1.36
C ARG A 170 5.87 -26.66 -2.26
N PRO A 171 5.55 -26.87 -3.55
CA PRO A 171 5.39 -25.78 -4.52
C PRO A 171 4.00 -25.13 -4.48
N LEU A 172 3.90 -23.99 -5.17
CA LEU A 172 2.62 -23.38 -5.53
C LEU A 172 1.86 -24.26 -6.54
N VAL A 173 0.53 -24.22 -6.50
CA VAL A 173 -0.31 -24.69 -7.63
C VAL A 173 -0.44 -23.59 -8.68
N ALA A 174 -0.99 -23.90 -9.86
CA ALA A 174 -1.20 -22.93 -10.94
C ALA A 174 -1.92 -21.65 -10.46
N ARG A 175 -2.98 -21.80 -9.66
CA ARG A 175 -3.66 -20.66 -9.02
C ARG A 175 -2.72 -19.82 -8.16
N GLY A 176 -1.85 -20.45 -7.36
CA GLY A 176 -0.86 -19.75 -6.54
C GLY A 176 0.18 -19.00 -7.35
N VAL A 177 0.58 -19.55 -8.51
CA VAL A 177 1.49 -18.87 -9.45
C VAL A 177 0.81 -17.64 -10.06
N ALA A 178 -0.47 -17.74 -10.43
CA ALA A 178 -1.24 -16.60 -10.93
C ALA A 178 -1.43 -15.53 -9.83
N GLN A 179 -1.72 -15.93 -8.58
CA GLN A 179 -1.78 -15.02 -7.44
C GLN A 179 -0.45 -14.27 -7.25
N ALA A 180 0.68 -14.98 -7.34
CA ALA A 180 2.01 -14.38 -7.23
C ALA A 180 2.29 -13.34 -8.32
N ALA A 181 1.82 -13.58 -9.55
CA ALA A 181 1.93 -12.62 -10.65
C ALA A 181 1.04 -11.38 -10.41
N ALA A 182 -0.21 -11.57 -9.96
CA ALA A 182 -1.16 -10.49 -9.71
C ALA A 182 -0.73 -9.54 -8.57
N LEU A 183 0.14 -10.00 -7.66
CA LEU A 183 0.67 -9.19 -6.57
C LEU A 183 1.67 -8.12 -7.04
N VAL A 184 2.30 -8.27 -8.21
CA VAL A 184 3.44 -7.44 -8.63
C VAL A 184 3.07 -5.96 -8.69
N ASP A 185 2.07 -5.61 -9.49
CA ASP A 185 1.70 -4.20 -9.71
C ASP A 185 1.15 -3.56 -8.44
N THR A 186 0.35 -4.33 -7.69
CA THR A 186 -0.27 -3.85 -6.45
C THR A 186 0.77 -3.59 -5.37
N LEU A 187 1.66 -4.55 -5.07
CA LEU A 187 2.70 -4.36 -4.04
C LEU A 187 3.72 -3.28 -4.44
N SER A 188 3.93 -3.07 -5.75
CA SER A 188 4.82 -2.02 -6.25
C SER A 188 4.31 -0.60 -5.96
N ALA A 189 3.02 -0.42 -5.69
CA ALA A 189 2.44 0.88 -5.33
C ALA A 189 3.07 1.48 -4.06
N TRP A 190 3.56 0.65 -3.13
CA TRP A 190 4.27 1.09 -1.91
C TRP A 190 5.80 1.10 -2.05
N ARG A 191 6.33 0.85 -3.26
CA ARG A 191 7.76 0.86 -3.61
C ARG A 191 8.66 0.19 -2.55
N PRO A 192 8.48 -1.10 -2.26
CA PRO A 192 9.26 -1.78 -1.23
C PRO A 192 10.75 -1.81 -1.60
N GLU A 193 11.61 -1.36 -0.70
CA GLU A 193 13.08 -1.40 -0.89
C GLU A 193 13.68 -2.75 -0.49
N ARG A 194 12.88 -3.60 0.15
CA ARG A 194 13.32 -4.86 0.76
C ARG A 194 12.27 -5.93 0.54
N ILE A 195 12.72 -7.11 0.14
CA ILE A 195 11.88 -8.31 0.12
C ILE A 195 12.51 -9.31 1.08
N VAL A 196 11.74 -9.73 2.07
CA VAL A 196 12.11 -10.75 3.06
C VAL A 196 11.13 -11.91 2.93
N SER A 197 11.64 -13.13 2.91
CA SER A 197 10.79 -14.31 2.74
C SER A 197 11.25 -15.48 3.59
N SER A 198 10.30 -16.29 4.04
CA SER A 198 10.60 -17.65 4.50
C SER A 198 11.32 -18.45 3.40
N PRO A 199 12.26 -19.35 3.73
CA PRO A 199 12.98 -20.15 2.74
C PRO A 199 12.10 -21.19 2.02
N ALA A 200 10.90 -21.48 2.51
CA ALA A 200 9.99 -22.42 1.86
C ALA A 200 9.71 -22.04 0.39
N ILE A 201 9.73 -23.02 -0.50
CA ILE A 201 9.60 -22.81 -1.97
C ILE A 201 8.33 -22.04 -2.32
N ARG A 202 7.20 -22.34 -1.69
CA ARG A 202 5.94 -21.57 -1.86
C ARG A 202 6.10 -20.08 -1.54
N CYS A 203 6.79 -19.71 -0.47
CA CYS A 203 7.02 -18.31 -0.09
C CYS A 203 7.96 -17.62 -1.08
N VAL A 204 9.09 -18.25 -1.40
CA VAL A 204 10.07 -17.70 -2.36
C VAL A 204 9.44 -17.52 -3.75
N THR A 205 8.70 -18.53 -4.22
CA THR A 205 8.02 -18.48 -5.53
C THR A 205 6.97 -17.36 -5.56
N THR A 206 6.29 -17.09 -4.44
CA THR A 206 5.28 -16.02 -4.36
C THR A 206 5.88 -14.63 -4.59
N VAL A 207 7.06 -14.34 -4.03
CA VAL A 207 7.67 -13.00 -4.12
C VAL A 207 8.68 -12.84 -5.27
N ARG A 208 9.02 -13.93 -5.96
CA ARG A 208 10.00 -13.90 -7.05
C ARG A 208 9.59 -13.01 -8.23
N PRO A 209 8.32 -13.01 -8.69
CA PRO A 209 7.87 -12.07 -9.73
C PRO A 209 8.10 -10.61 -9.34
N LEU A 210 7.74 -10.23 -8.11
CA LEU A 210 7.98 -8.87 -7.59
C LEU A 210 9.47 -8.55 -7.53
N SER A 211 10.30 -9.48 -7.08
CA SER A 211 11.77 -9.32 -7.04
C SER A 211 12.35 -9.06 -8.43
N ALA A 212 11.86 -9.75 -9.46
CA ALA A 212 12.27 -9.53 -10.84
C ALA A 212 11.82 -8.15 -11.35
N ALA A 213 10.57 -7.76 -11.11
CA ALA A 213 10.02 -6.48 -11.58
C ALA A 213 10.68 -5.26 -10.90
N THR A 214 11.01 -5.37 -9.62
CA THR A 214 11.57 -4.26 -8.81
C THR A 214 13.10 -4.28 -8.72
N SER A 215 13.75 -5.33 -9.21
CA SER A 215 15.19 -5.61 -9.00
C SER A 215 15.62 -5.70 -7.52
N VAL A 216 14.67 -5.80 -6.58
CA VAL A 216 14.96 -5.94 -5.16
C VAL A 216 15.21 -7.41 -4.82
N LYS A 217 16.41 -7.74 -4.35
CA LYS A 217 16.79 -9.12 -4.01
C LYS A 217 15.98 -9.65 -2.82
N VAL A 218 15.46 -10.87 -2.96
CA VAL A 218 14.83 -11.62 -1.87
C VAL A 218 15.88 -12.02 -0.82
N LYS A 219 15.65 -11.65 0.44
CA LYS A 219 16.46 -12.10 1.58
C LYS A 219 15.72 -13.19 2.34
N LEU A 220 16.28 -14.40 2.30
CA LEU A 220 15.72 -15.53 3.04
C LEU A 220 15.96 -15.39 4.55
N LYS A 221 14.92 -15.69 5.33
CA LYS A 221 14.96 -15.66 6.80
C LYS A 221 14.30 -16.92 7.36
N PRO A 222 15.09 -17.92 7.75
CA PRO A 222 14.57 -19.12 8.42
C PRO A 222 13.75 -18.80 9.68
N ALA A 223 14.10 -17.72 10.39
CA ALA A 223 13.38 -17.28 11.59
C ALA A 223 11.89 -16.91 11.39
N ILE A 224 11.42 -16.75 10.14
CA ILE A 224 10.00 -16.53 9.82
C ILE A 224 9.40 -17.70 9.02
N SER A 225 10.01 -18.89 9.09
CA SER A 225 9.46 -20.12 8.52
C SER A 225 8.43 -20.75 9.48
N GLU A 226 7.57 -21.59 8.92
CA GLU A 226 6.60 -22.35 9.71
C GLU A 226 7.30 -23.41 10.59
N ASP A 227 8.38 -24.04 10.11
CA ASP A 227 9.12 -25.03 10.89
C ASP A 227 9.80 -24.41 12.12
N ALA A 228 10.45 -23.24 11.94
CA ALA A 228 11.09 -22.53 13.05
C ALA A 228 10.06 -22.02 14.06
N TRP A 229 8.88 -21.60 13.57
CA TRP A 229 7.77 -21.22 14.44
C TRP A 229 7.23 -22.42 15.22
N ALA A 230 7.01 -23.56 14.57
CA ALA A 230 6.51 -24.78 15.22
C ALA A 230 7.50 -25.35 16.25
N ALA A 231 8.81 -25.22 16.00
CA ALA A 231 9.86 -25.64 16.93
C ALA A 231 10.10 -24.64 18.09
N GLY A 232 9.60 -23.40 18.00
CA GLY A 232 9.90 -22.33 18.97
C GLY A 232 11.28 -21.67 18.78
N ASP A 233 12.00 -22.01 17.71
CA ASP A 233 13.35 -21.50 17.41
C ASP A 233 13.34 -20.22 16.55
N GLY A 234 12.16 -19.75 16.15
CA GLY A 234 11.97 -18.57 15.31
C GLY A 234 12.24 -17.26 16.03
N ASP A 235 13.35 -16.59 15.72
CA ASP A 235 13.61 -15.22 16.19
C ASP A 235 12.93 -14.15 15.31
N ILE A 236 11.58 -14.17 15.32
CA ILE A 236 10.73 -13.24 14.58
C ILE A 236 10.97 -11.80 15.06
N ARG A 237 11.10 -11.61 16.37
CA ARG A 237 11.39 -10.31 17.01
C ARG A 237 12.58 -9.61 16.39
N ARG A 238 13.72 -10.29 16.23
CA ARG A 238 14.92 -9.68 15.64
C ARG A 238 14.70 -9.32 14.18
N VAL A 239 14.01 -10.16 13.40
CA VAL A 239 13.70 -9.88 11.98
C VAL A 239 12.86 -8.61 11.87
N ILE A 240 11.75 -8.55 12.61
CA ILE A 240 10.81 -7.42 12.60
C ILE A 240 11.42 -6.16 13.18
N GLY A 241 12.09 -6.24 14.33
CA GLY A 241 12.79 -5.09 14.92
C GLY A 241 13.82 -4.48 13.98
N LYS A 242 14.52 -5.29 13.17
CA LYS A 242 15.43 -4.80 12.12
C LYS A 242 14.69 -4.12 10.95
N ARG A 243 13.43 -4.49 10.66
CA ARG A 243 12.61 -3.80 9.64
C ARG A 243 12.13 -2.45 10.16
N ILE A 244 11.58 -2.43 11.38
CA ILE A 244 11.13 -1.19 12.04
C ILE A 244 12.26 -0.17 12.14
N ARG A 245 13.42 -0.55 12.72
CA ARG A 245 14.59 0.34 12.83
C ARG A 245 15.15 0.82 11.49
N SER A 246 14.88 0.11 10.39
CA SER A 246 15.38 0.56 9.08
C SER A 246 14.55 1.67 8.46
N GLY A 247 13.30 1.88 8.89
CA GLY A 247 12.43 2.95 8.38
C GLY A 247 12.11 2.85 6.88
N ARG A 248 12.22 1.64 6.31
CA ARG A 248 12.12 1.40 4.85
C ARG A 248 11.03 0.41 4.55
N SER A 249 10.26 0.69 3.49
CA SER A 249 9.17 -0.17 3.06
C SER A 249 9.70 -1.57 2.70
N ALA A 250 8.99 -2.61 3.13
CA ALA A 250 9.44 -3.97 2.96
C ALA A 250 8.28 -4.96 2.78
N VAL A 251 8.44 -5.88 1.84
CA VAL A 251 7.60 -7.09 1.76
C VAL A 251 8.15 -8.15 2.70
N ILE A 252 7.26 -8.78 3.46
CA ILE A 252 7.55 -9.89 4.37
C ILE A 252 6.61 -11.04 4.00
N CYS A 253 7.12 -12.04 3.28
CA CYS A 253 6.34 -13.21 2.89
C CYS A 253 6.54 -14.38 3.86
N SER A 254 5.44 -14.87 4.43
CA SER A 254 5.44 -15.96 5.40
C SER A 254 4.18 -16.84 5.28
N HIS A 255 3.84 -17.56 6.35
CA HIS A 255 2.81 -18.59 6.42
C HIS A 255 1.67 -18.15 7.32
N GLY A 256 0.48 -18.74 7.11
CA GLY A 256 -0.71 -18.44 7.91
C GLY A 256 -0.46 -18.45 9.43
N PRO A 257 0.15 -19.50 10.02
CA PRO A 257 0.39 -19.55 11.47
C PRO A 257 1.43 -18.54 11.98
N VAL A 258 2.32 -18.05 11.11
CA VAL A 258 3.45 -17.19 11.48
C VAL A 258 3.10 -15.70 11.37
N LEU A 259 2.16 -15.35 10.49
CA LEU A 259 1.72 -13.96 10.27
C LEU A 259 1.16 -13.29 11.55
N PRO A 260 0.37 -13.97 12.42
CA PRO A 260 -0.06 -13.41 13.69
C PRO A 260 1.10 -13.01 14.61
N GLU A 261 2.16 -13.83 14.68
CA GLU A 261 3.35 -13.49 15.47
C GLU A 261 4.13 -12.33 14.85
N ILE A 262 4.21 -12.26 13.51
CA ILE A 262 4.85 -11.13 12.83
C ILE A 262 4.14 -9.81 13.16
N ILE A 263 2.82 -9.76 13.05
CA ILE A 263 2.09 -8.51 13.32
C ILE A 263 2.08 -8.16 14.80
N ARG A 264 2.10 -9.17 15.69
CA ARG A 264 2.30 -8.99 17.13
C ARG A 264 3.64 -8.34 17.43
N GLU A 265 4.74 -8.82 16.84
CA GLU A 265 6.07 -8.22 17.03
C GLU A 265 6.18 -6.82 16.39
N ILE A 266 5.45 -6.53 15.31
CA ILE A 266 5.31 -5.15 14.80
C ILE A 266 4.64 -4.26 15.84
N SER A 267 3.54 -4.74 16.44
CA SER A 267 2.77 -4.00 17.43
C SER A 267 3.60 -3.70 18.67
N LEU A 268 4.31 -4.70 19.19
CA LEU A 268 5.23 -4.52 20.32
C LEU A 268 6.36 -3.54 19.99
N ALA A 269 6.97 -3.65 18.81
CA ALA A 269 8.06 -2.76 18.40
C ALA A 269 7.64 -1.31 18.15
N THR A 270 6.33 -1.09 17.94
CA THR A 270 5.75 0.24 17.68
C THR A 270 4.96 0.78 18.87
N ALA A 271 4.89 0.06 19.99
CA ALA A 271 4.01 0.35 21.14
C ALA A 271 2.51 0.45 20.77
N THR A 272 2.09 -0.29 19.75
CA THR A 272 0.69 -0.39 19.34
C THR A 272 -0.07 -1.33 20.28
N PRO A 273 -1.21 -0.91 20.87
CA PRO A 273 -2.07 -1.79 21.63
C PRO A 273 -2.56 -2.96 20.77
N LEU A 274 -2.50 -4.19 21.30
CA LEU A 274 -3.06 -5.34 20.63
C LEU A 274 -4.59 -5.28 20.69
N GLY A 275 -5.24 -5.38 19.53
CA GLY A 275 -6.69 -5.43 19.39
C GLY A 275 -7.08 -6.26 18.17
N SER A 276 -8.39 -6.50 17.98
CA SER A 276 -8.89 -7.35 16.89
C SER A 276 -8.41 -6.87 15.50
N TYR A 277 -8.41 -5.56 15.26
CA TYR A 277 -7.94 -5.00 13.99
C TYR A 277 -6.50 -5.41 13.61
N VAL A 278 -5.63 -5.65 14.60
CA VAL A 278 -4.25 -6.13 14.39
C VAL A 278 -4.26 -7.62 14.08
N THR A 279 -5.03 -8.42 14.82
CA THR A 279 -5.09 -9.87 14.62
C THR A 279 -5.74 -10.21 13.27
N ASP A 280 -6.83 -9.54 12.93
CA ASP A 280 -7.59 -9.74 11.69
C ASP A 280 -6.71 -9.45 10.45
N ALA A 281 -5.80 -8.47 10.57
CA ALA A 281 -4.84 -8.16 9.51
C ALA A 281 -3.80 -9.26 9.26
N ALA A 282 -3.67 -10.26 10.13
CA ALA A 282 -2.85 -11.44 9.90
C ALA A 282 -3.65 -12.65 9.37
N GLU A 283 -4.99 -12.60 9.39
CA GLU A 283 -5.89 -13.66 8.91
C GLU A 283 -6.03 -13.67 7.38
N LEU A 284 -4.89 -13.72 6.71
CA LEU A 284 -4.81 -13.61 5.26
C LEU A 284 -5.13 -14.94 4.58
N GLU A 285 -5.93 -14.93 3.52
CA GLU A 285 -6.03 -16.06 2.59
C GLU A 285 -4.72 -16.26 1.81
N PRO A 286 -4.43 -17.46 1.26
CA PRO A 286 -3.25 -17.64 0.41
C PRO A 286 -3.22 -16.67 -0.76
N GLY A 287 -2.14 -15.91 -0.89
CA GLY A 287 -1.98 -14.83 -1.87
C GLY A 287 -2.57 -13.48 -1.44
N GLY A 288 -3.20 -13.40 -0.27
CA GLY A 288 -3.61 -12.14 0.35
C GLY A 288 -2.44 -11.45 1.08
N PHE A 289 -2.61 -10.15 1.32
CA PHE A 289 -1.61 -9.35 2.02
C PHE A 289 -2.23 -8.22 2.85
N SER A 290 -1.49 -7.78 3.85
CA SER A 290 -1.81 -6.57 4.63
C SER A 290 -0.67 -5.57 4.53
N VAL A 291 -0.99 -4.28 4.59
CA VAL A 291 -0.04 -3.17 4.59
C VAL A 291 -0.11 -2.47 5.92
N VAL A 292 0.99 -2.51 6.67
CA VAL A 292 1.10 -1.85 7.97
C VAL A 292 1.92 -0.57 7.82
N HIS A 293 1.28 0.57 8.05
CA HIS A 293 1.89 1.89 7.93
C HIS A 293 2.50 2.33 9.26
N VAL A 294 3.79 2.62 9.26
CA VAL A 294 4.55 3.03 10.45
C VAL A 294 5.24 4.36 10.19
N SER A 295 5.24 5.26 11.17
CA SER A 295 5.94 6.54 11.07
C SER A 295 7.45 6.34 10.90
N LYS A 296 8.04 7.04 9.90
CA LYS A 296 9.51 7.06 9.70
C LYS A 296 10.23 7.85 10.78
N THR A 297 9.60 8.89 11.30
CA THR A 297 10.19 9.84 12.25
C THR A 297 9.96 9.43 13.70
N ASN A 298 8.88 8.70 13.98
CA ASN A 298 8.55 8.24 15.32
C ASN A 298 7.92 6.83 15.28
N SER A 299 8.72 5.80 15.05
CA SER A 299 8.21 4.42 15.00
C SER A 299 7.56 3.94 16.31
N GLY A 300 7.77 4.62 17.45
CA GLY A 300 7.10 4.34 18.72
C GLY A 300 5.72 4.99 18.87
N SER A 301 5.22 5.72 17.87
CA SER A 301 3.88 6.34 17.89
C SER A 301 2.75 5.36 17.58
N GLY A 302 3.02 4.07 17.52
CA GLY A 302 2.07 3.06 17.06
C GLY A 302 2.04 2.90 15.53
N VAL A 303 1.32 1.86 15.12
CA VAL A 303 0.87 1.65 13.74
C VAL A 303 -0.17 2.72 13.40
N ILE A 304 0.06 3.43 12.30
CA ILE A 304 -0.78 4.56 11.87
C ILE A 304 -2.05 4.06 11.16
N ALA A 305 -1.90 3.05 10.32
CA ALA A 305 -3.01 2.42 9.61
C ALA A 305 -2.64 1.00 9.19
N ILE A 306 -3.66 0.17 9.00
CA ILE A 306 -3.53 -1.16 8.40
C ILE A 306 -4.55 -1.30 7.27
N GLU A 307 -4.10 -1.78 6.12
CA GLU A 307 -4.95 -2.13 4.98
C GLU A 307 -4.85 -3.64 4.73
N THR A 308 -5.97 -4.32 4.45
CA THR A 308 -5.99 -5.75 4.16
C THR A 308 -6.57 -6.00 2.78
N HIS A 309 -5.87 -6.78 1.96
CA HIS A 309 -6.21 -7.05 0.57
C HIS A 309 -6.33 -8.55 0.31
N ALA A 310 -7.51 -8.95 -0.17
CA ALA A 310 -7.79 -10.31 -0.59
C ALA A 310 -7.00 -10.69 -1.87
N PRO A 311 -6.68 -11.98 -2.07
CA PRO A 311 -6.04 -12.44 -3.30
C PRO A 311 -6.92 -12.20 -4.53
N ARG A 312 -6.30 -11.86 -5.66
CA ARG A 312 -7.00 -11.60 -6.93
C ARG A 312 -6.76 -12.68 -7.99
N VAL A 313 -7.06 -13.95 -7.69
CA VAL A 313 -7.23 -15.06 -8.67
C VAL A 313 -8.02 -16.20 -8.03
#